data_AF-A0A1H9CZV7-F1
#
_entry.id   AF-A0A1H9CZV7-F1
#
_cell.length_a   1.000
_cell.length_b   1.000
_cell.length_c   1.000
_cell.angle_alpha   90.00
_cell.angle_beta   90.00
_cell.angle_gamma   90.00
#
_symmetry.space_group_name_H-M   'P 1'
#
loop_
_entity.id
_entity.type
_entity.pdbx_description
1 polymer ?
#
loop_
_entity_poly.entity_id
_entity_poly.type
_entity_poly.pdbx_seq_one_letter_code
_entity_poly.pdbx_strand_id
1 'polypeptide(L)'
;MIWIDFVILGIVAISTVISLFRGFVKEAISLATWILAFWIALAYAGTVSAWLPFGLTDPTLQLAVAFAILFIGILLAGGIVNVLAGQLVKKTGLSGTDRSIGAVFGLARGGLIVAVVVLLMGLTVIPQEPWWQDSLLLPHFERMALWLRDLLPPDLASHFAFGA
;
A
#
# COMPACT_ATOMS: atom_id res chain seq x y z
N MET A 1 7.64 -18.87 19.44
CA MET A 1 7.53 -17.49 18.94
C MET A 1 8.84 -16.79 19.17
N ILE A 2 9.40 -16.21 18.12
CA ILE A 2 10.69 -15.52 18.14
C ILE A 2 10.50 -14.03 17.82
N TRP A 3 11.60 -13.27 17.76
CA TRP A 3 11.57 -11.82 17.53
C TRP A 3 10.79 -11.42 16.25
N ILE A 4 10.88 -12.17 15.15
CA ILE A 4 10.16 -11.83 13.91
C ILE A 4 8.64 -11.94 14.07
N ASP A 5 8.15 -12.87 14.88
CA ASP A 5 6.71 -13.01 15.14
C ASP A 5 6.18 -11.75 15.85
N PHE A 6 6.95 -11.19 16.79
CA PHE A 6 6.61 -9.95 17.46
C PHE A 6 6.65 -8.74 16.51
N VAL A 7 7.58 -8.72 15.55
CA VAL A 7 7.62 -7.68 14.51
C VAL A 7 6.37 -7.75 13.63
N ILE A 8 5.99 -8.95 13.18
CA ILE A 8 4.77 -9.17 12.37
C ILE A 8 3.53 -8.71 13.14
N LEU A 9 3.38 -9.16 14.39
CA LEU A 9 2.27 -8.73 15.25
C LEU A 9 2.28 -7.23 15.48
N GLY A 10 3.45 -6.61 15.64
CA GLY A 10 3.61 -5.17 15.78
C GLY A 10 3.10 -4.41 14.56
N ILE A 11 3.48 -4.81 13.34
CA ILE A 11 3.02 -4.19 12.09
C ILE A 11 1.50 -4.28 11.97
N VAL A 12 0.93 -5.48 12.20
CA VAL A 12 -0.51 -5.72 12.11
C VAL A 12 -1.25 -4.93 13.18
N ALA A 13 -0.76 -4.92 14.42
CA ALA A 13 -1.36 -4.19 15.52
C ALA A 13 -1.34 -2.67 15.28
N ILE A 14 -0.21 -2.11 14.85
CA ILE A 14 -0.08 -0.69 14.53
C ILE A 14 -1.05 -0.32 13.40
N SER A 15 -1.10 -1.11 12.32
CA SER A 15 -2.04 -0.89 11.22
C SER A 15 -3.49 -0.88 11.71
N THR A 16 -3.85 -1.86 12.55
CA THR A 16 -5.19 -2.00 13.14
C THR A 16 -5.55 -0.82 14.04
N VAL A 17 -4.65 -0.41 14.93
CA VAL A 17 -4.84 0.70 15.86
C VAL A 17 -4.96 2.03 15.11
N ILE A 18 -4.11 2.27 14.11
CA ILE A 18 -4.21 3.46 13.27
C ILE A 18 -5.57 3.51 12.57
N SER A 19 -6.02 2.40 11.97
CA SER A 19 -7.31 2.35 11.28
C SER A 19 -8.50 2.40 12.23
N LEU A 20 -8.38 1.91 13.46
CA LEU A 20 -9.38 2.08 14.51
C LEU A 20 -9.57 3.55 14.87
N PHE A 21 -8.50 4.35 14.90
CA PHE A 21 -8.60 5.78 15.19
C PHE A 21 -9.03 6.62 13.99
N ARG A 22 -8.51 6.30 12.80
CA ARG A 22 -8.81 7.05 11.56
C ARG A 22 -10.19 6.73 10.99
N GLY A 23 -10.64 5.48 11.12
CA GLY A 23 -11.87 4.99 10.52
C GLY A 23 -11.68 4.40 9.12
N PHE A 24 -12.56 3.47 8.73
CA PHE A 24 -12.52 2.79 7.43
C PHE A 24 -12.63 3.76 6.26
N VAL A 25 -13.61 4.66 6.27
CA VAL A 25 -13.88 5.58 5.15
C VAL A 25 -12.64 6.39 4.81
N LYS A 26 -11.93 6.88 5.83
CA LYS A 26 -10.71 7.66 5.59
C LYS A 26 -9.59 6.84 5.00
N GLU A 27 -9.45 5.60 5.44
CA GLU A 27 -8.40 4.71 4.97
C GLU A 27 -8.69 4.24 3.54
N ALA A 28 -9.94 3.88 3.24
CA ALA A 28 -10.38 3.47 1.91
C ALA A 28 -10.22 4.60 0.89
N ILE A 29 -10.66 5.82 1.21
CA ILE A 29 -10.49 6.99 0.32
C ILE A 29 -9.01 7.31 0.13
N SER A 30 -8.21 7.25 1.19
CA SER A 30 -6.76 7.46 1.08
C SER A 30 -6.13 6.46 0.11
N LEU A 31 -6.43 5.16 0.27
CA LEU A 31 -5.86 4.11 -0.55
C LEU A 31 -6.31 4.22 -2.01
N ALA A 32 -7.60 4.48 -2.25
CA ALA A 32 -8.15 4.75 -3.58
C ALA A 32 -7.51 5.99 -4.22
N THR A 33 -7.29 7.06 -3.45
CA THR A 33 -6.65 8.29 -3.93
C THR A 33 -5.21 8.01 -4.39
N TRP A 34 -4.43 7.21 -3.64
CA TRP A 34 -3.08 6.83 -4.03
C TRP A 34 -3.08 6.02 -5.33
N ILE A 35 -3.97 5.04 -5.47
CA ILE A 35 -4.11 4.24 -6.71
C ILE A 35 -4.47 5.15 -7.89
N LEU A 36 -5.47 6.02 -7.72
CA LEU A 36 -5.90 6.96 -8.76
C LEU A 36 -4.79 7.96 -9.12
N ALA A 37 -4.04 8.45 -8.13
CA ALA A 37 -2.93 9.37 -8.36
C ALA A 37 -1.84 8.71 -9.22
N PHE A 38 -1.43 7.48 -8.90
CA PHE A 38 -0.47 6.74 -9.71
C PHE A 38 -1.00 6.44 -11.11
N TRP A 39 -2.24 5.93 -11.21
CA TRP A 39 -2.83 5.64 -12.52
C TRP A 39 -2.87 6.89 -13.38
N ILE A 40 -3.46 7.98 -12.90
CA ILE A 40 -3.61 9.22 -13.67
C ILE A 40 -2.24 9.80 -14.02
N ALA A 41 -1.31 9.84 -13.06
CA ALA A 41 0.02 10.37 -13.32
C ALA A 41 0.77 9.53 -14.37
N LEU A 42 0.74 8.19 -14.28
CA LEU A 42 1.37 7.31 -15.28
C LEU A 42 0.70 7.43 -16.66
N ALA A 43 -0.64 7.52 -16.71
CA ALA A 43 -1.39 7.55 -17.95
C ALA A 43 -1.32 8.91 -18.68
N TYR A 44 -1.22 10.02 -17.94
CA TYR A 44 -1.36 11.36 -18.51
C TYR A 44 -0.11 12.24 -18.37
N ALA A 45 0.96 11.81 -17.69
CA ALA A 45 2.19 12.61 -17.55
C ALA A 45 2.77 13.04 -18.90
N GLY A 46 2.78 12.16 -19.91
CA GLY A 46 3.29 12.49 -21.25
C GLY A 46 2.46 13.53 -21.99
N THR A 47 1.13 13.52 -21.80
CA THR A 47 0.24 14.53 -22.38
C THR A 47 0.43 15.87 -21.69
N VAL A 48 0.47 15.87 -20.36
CA VAL A 48 0.63 17.10 -19.55
C VAL A 48 2.03 17.69 -19.72
N SER A 49 3.07 16.87 -19.93
CA SER A 49 4.42 17.37 -20.16
C SER A 49 4.50 18.27 -21.39
N ALA A 50 3.73 17.98 -22.45
CA ALA A 50 3.68 18.81 -23.65
C ALA A 50 3.06 20.20 -23.43
N TRP A 51 2.27 20.37 -22.36
CA TRP A 51 1.63 21.64 -22.01
C TRP A 51 2.42 22.47 -21.00
N LEU A 52 3.52 21.93 -20.45
CA LEU A 52 4.31 22.67 -19.49
C LEU A 52 4.91 23.92 -20.16
N PRO A 53 4.62 25.12 -19.63
CA PRO A 53 5.17 26.34 -20.17
C PRO A 53 6.66 26.41 -19.80
N PHE A 54 7.51 26.40 -20.83
CA PHE A 54 8.93 26.78 -20.83
C PHE A 54 9.98 25.71 -20.45
N GLY A 55 10.92 25.50 -21.37
CA GLY A 55 12.36 25.55 -21.07
C GLY A 55 13.04 24.33 -20.44
N LEU A 56 12.33 23.25 -20.17
CA LEU A 56 12.99 22.01 -19.71
C LEU A 56 13.64 21.34 -20.92
N THR A 57 14.93 21.62 -21.13
CA THR A 57 15.73 21.05 -22.23
C THR A 57 15.84 19.52 -22.13
N ASP A 58 15.63 18.97 -20.94
CA ASP A 58 15.62 17.52 -20.69
C ASP A 58 14.17 16.99 -20.70
N PRO A 59 13.80 16.18 -21.71
CA PRO A 59 12.49 15.53 -21.79
C PRO A 59 12.16 14.66 -20.57
N THR A 60 13.17 14.06 -19.94
CA THR A 60 13.02 13.23 -18.75
C THR A 60 12.55 14.06 -17.57
N LEU A 61 13.17 15.23 -17.38
CA LEU A 61 12.81 16.15 -16.31
C LEU A 61 11.41 16.72 -16.54
N GLN A 62 11.04 17.05 -17.78
CA GLN A 62 9.72 17.54 -18.13
C GLN A 62 8.62 16.51 -17.83
N LEU A 63 8.85 15.24 -18.18
CA LEU A 63 7.95 14.14 -17.86
C LEU A 63 7.82 13.94 -16.35
N ALA A 64 8.95 13.96 -15.63
CA ALA A 64 8.95 13.80 -14.18
C ALA A 64 8.18 14.92 -13.46
N VAL A 65 8.33 16.17 -13.92
CA VAL A 65 7.58 17.31 -13.38
C VAL A 65 6.09 17.18 -13.68
N ALA A 66 5.71 16.81 -14.91
CA ALA A 66 4.31 16.59 -15.26
C ALA A 66 3.65 15.48 -14.43
N PHE A 67 4.37 14.37 -14.24
CA PHE A 67 3.96 13.29 -13.34
C PHE A 67 3.77 13.81 -11.92
N ALA A 68 4.73 14.56 -11.37
CA ALA A 68 4.64 15.11 -10.02
C ALA A 68 3.45 16.06 -9.85
N ILE A 69 3.18 16.93 -10.83
CA ILE A 69 2.04 17.85 -10.81
C ILE A 69 0.72 17.07 -10.76
N LEU A 70 0.53 16.10 -11.65
CA LEU A 70 -0.67 15.26 -11.68
C LEU A 70 -0.83 14.48 -10.38
N PHE A 71 0.25 13.82 -9.95
CA PHE A 71 0.25 13.00 -8.75
C PHE A 71 -0.12 13.80 -7.51
N ILE A 72 0.57 14.91 -7.27
CA ILE A 72 0.30 15.80 -6.13
C ILE A 72 -1.09 16.41 -6.25
N GLY A 73 -1.51 16.83 -7.45
CA GLY A 73 -2.84 17.39 -7.69
C GLY A 73 -3.96 16.43 -7.30
N ILE A 74 -3.85 15.15 -7.68
CA ILE A 74 -4.83 14.12 -7.30
C ILE A 74 -4.76 13.82 -5.81
N LEU A 75 -3.57 13.75 -5.20
CA LEU A 75 -3.44 13.56 -3.75
C LEU A 75 -4.11 14.70 -2.96
N LEU A 76 -3.93 15.95 -3.39
CA LEU A 76 -4.57 17.10 -2.76
C LEU A 76 -6.08 17.05 -2.90
N ALA A 77 -6.58 16.78 -4.11
CA ALA A 77 -8.02 16.66 -4.37
C ALA A 77 -8.65 15.52 -3.54
N GLY A 78 -8.04 14.34 -3.55
CA GLY A 78 -8.50 13.22 -2.74
C GLY A 78 -8.37 13.46 -1.24
N GLY A 79 -7.37 14.23 -0.80
CA GLY A 79 -7.25 14.70 0.58
C GLY A 79 -8.45 15.56 1.02
N ILE A 80 -8.92 16.47 0.16
CA ILE A 80 -10.13 17.27 0.42
C ILE A 80 -11.35 16.35 0.51
N VAL A 81 -11.53 15.44 -0.45
CA VAL A 81 -12.62 14.45 -0.43
C VAL A 81 -12.60 13.62 0.85
N ASN A 82 -11.42 13.20 1.29
CA ASN A 82 -11.23 12.42 2.51
C ASN A 82 -11.68 13.19 3.76
N VAL A 83 -11.32 14.48 3.86
CA VAL A 83 -11.77 15.34 4.97
C VAL A 83 -13.29 15.48 4.97
N LEU A 84 -13.89 15.75 3.81
CA LEU A 84 -15.34 15.90 3.67
C LEU A 84 -16.09 14.61 4.04
N ALA A 85 -15.65 13.47 3.51
CA ALA A 85 -16.23 12.17 3.84
C ALA A 85 -16.12 11.86 5.34
N GLY A 86 -14.98 12.15 5.96
CA GLY A 86 -14.80 12.00 7.40
C GLY A 86 -15.74 12.90 8.22
N GLN A 87 -16.09 14.09 7.73
CA GLN A 87 -17.08 14.95 8.37
C GLN A 87 -18.51 14.41 8.20
N LEU A 88 -18.84 13.85 7.03
CA LEU A 88 -20.14 13.22 6.79
C LEU A 88 -20.38 12.04 7.75
N VAL A 89 -19.40 11.15 7.91
CA VAL A 89 -19.47 10.02 8.86
C VAL A 89 -19.66 10.49 10.31
N LYS A 90 -19.04 11.60 10.69
CA LYS A 90 -19.25 12.21 12.00
C LYS A 90 -20.67 12.74 12.16
N LYS A 91 -21.21 13.40 11.13
CA LYS A 91 -22.56 13.97 11.15
C LYS A 91 -23.66 12.91 11.18
N THR A 92 -23.44 11.75 10.58
CA THR A 92 -24.42 10.64 10.61
C THR A 92 -24.43 9.88 11.94
N GLY A 93 -23.49 10.15 12.86
CA GLY A 93 -23.34 9.42 14.11
C GLY A 93 -22.73 8.02 13.96
N LEU A 94 -22.39 7.60 12.74
CA LEU A 94 -21.85 6.26 12.43
C LEU A 94 -20.35 6.13 12.70
N SER A 95 -19.74 7.09 13.40
CA SER A 95 -18.29 7.07 13.70
C SER A 95 -17.85 5.81 14.45
N GLY A 96 -18.70 5.22 15.30
CA GLY A 96 -18.37 3.96 15.97
C GLY A 96 -18.26 2.77 15.01
N THR A 97 -19.20 2.67 14.07
CA THR A 97 -19.23 1.60 13.05
C THR A 97 -18.08 1.78 12.03
N ASP A 98 -17.82 3.02 11.62
CA ASP A 98 -16.69 3.33 10.73
C ASP A 98 -15.34 2.93 11.35
N ARG A 99 -15.16 3.13 12.65
CA ARG A 99 -13.95 2.73 13.37
C ARG A 99 -13.83 1.22 13.56
N SER A 100 -14.93 0.51 13.84
CA SER A 100 -14.90 -0.95 13.99
C SER A 100 -14.60 -1.65 12.67
N ILE A 101 -15.21 -1.21 11.56
CA ILE A 101 -14.87 -1.67 10.21
C ILE A 101 -13.42 -1.27 9.89
N GLY A 102 -13.01 -0.07 10.32
CA GLY A 102 -11.64 0.41 10.20
C GLY A 102 -10.63 -0.54 10.84
N ALA A 103 -10.92 -1.10 12.01
CA ALA A 103 -10.05 -2.07 12.66
C ALA A 103 -9.88 -3.35 11.81
N VAL A 104 -10.98 -3.91 11.27
CA VAL A 104 -10.93 -5.09 10.39
C VAL A 104 -10.12 -4.78 9.12
N PHE A 105 -10.36 -3.61 8.53
CA PHE A 105 -9.60 -3.13 7.37
C PHE A 105 -8.11 -2.96 7.70
N GLY A 106 -7.77 -2.40 8.86
CA GLY A 106 -6.40 -2.22 9.32
C GLY A 106 -5.69 -3.55 9.60
N LEU A 107 -6.41 -4.54 10.09
CA LEU A 107 -5.95 -5.93 10.24
C LEU A 107 -5.61 -6.54 8.88
N ALA A 108 -6.54 -6.48 7.93
CA ALA A 108 -6.35 -6.99 6.57
C ALA A 108 -5.19 -6.27 5.86
N ARG A 109 -5.13 -4.93 5.97
CA ARG A 109 -4.04 -4.11 5.41
C ARG A 109 -2.70 -4.44 6.03
N GLY A 110 -2.66 -4.58 7.36
CA GLY A 110 -1.44 -4.95 8.08
C GLY A 110 -0.93 -6.33 7.62
N GLY A 111 -1.84 -7.29 7.49
CA GLY A 111 -1.50 -8.61 6.95
C GLY A 111 -1.02 -8.56 5.50
N LEU A 112 -1.66 -7.74 4.65
CA LEU A 112 -1.23 -7.53 3.27
C LEU A 112 0.18 -6.91 3.21
N ILE A 113 0.46 -5.91 4.05
CA ILE A 113 1.80 -5.29 4.14
C ILE A 113 2.85 -6.35 4.49
N VAL A 114 2.58 -7.19 5.50
CA VAL A 114 3.49 -8.28 5.88
C VAL A 114 3.66 -9.27 4.73
N ALA A 115 2.59 -9.67 4.04
CA ALA A 115 2.68 -10.58 2.89
C ALA A 115 3.51 -10.00 1.74
N VAL A 116 3.36 -8.71 1.44
CA VAL A 116 4.20 -8.03 0.44
C VAL A 116 5.65 -7.98 0.88
N VAL A 117 5.94 -7.68 2.15
CA VAL A 117 7.32 -7.73 2.67
C VAL A 117 7.88 -9.14 2.55
N VAL A 118 7.15 -10.17 2.98
CA VAL A 118 7.56 -11.58 2.85
C VAL A 118 7.81 -11.94 1.39
N LEU A 119 6.95 -11.50 0.47
CA LEU A 119 7.15 -11.69 -0.96
C LEU A 119 8.48 -11.08 -1.42
N LEU A 120 8.76 -9.82 -1.06
CA LEU A 120 10.01 -9.16 -1.40
C LEU A 120 11.24 -9.84 -0.78
N MET A 121 11.12 -10.39 0.43
CA MET A 121 12.20 -11.14 1.07
C MET A 121 12.51 -12.46 0.34
N GLY A 122 11.52 -13.03 -0.37
CA GLY A 122 11.71 -14.15 -1.29
C GLY A 122 12.63 -13.87 -2.49
N LEU A 123 13.05 -12.62 -2.70
CA LEU A 123 14.10 -12.26 -3.67
C LEU A 123 15.52 -12.40 -3.09
N THR A 124 15.65 -12.81 -1.82
CA THR A 124 16.91 -12.83 -1.08
C THR A 124 17.20 -14.21 -0.49
N VAL A 125 18.36 -14.37 0.16
CA VAL A 125 18.72 -15.60 0.90
C VAL A 125 18.04 -15.72 2.27
N ILE A 126 17.34 -14.67 2.72
CA ILE A 126 16.75 -14.58 4.06
C ILE A 126 15.77 -15.72 4.38
N PRO A 127 14.94 -16.23 3.44
CA PRO A 127 14.07 -17.37 3.72
C PRO A 127 14.79 -18.65 4.17
N GLN A 128 16.11 -18.76 3.96
CA GLN A 128 16.92 -19.93 4.37
C GLN A 128 17.45 -19.81 5.80
N GLU A 129 17.29 -18.66 6.46
CA GLU A 129 17.82 -18.45 7.81
C GLU A 129 17.05 -19.24 8.87
N PRO A 130 17.71 -19.73 9.94
CA PRO A 130 17.04 -20.52 10.98
C PRO A 130 15.86 -19.78 11.64
N TRP A 131 16.02 -18.48 11.90
CA TRP A 131 14.95 -17.66 12.48
C TRP A 131 13.74 -17.51 11.55
N TRP A 132 13.93 -17.61 10.24
CA TRP A 132 12.81 -17.56 9.30
C TRP A 132 11.98 -18.85 9.40
N GLN A 133 12.66 -20.00 9.40
CA GLN A 133 12.06 -21.33 9.47
C GLN A 133 11.42 -21.63 10.84
N ASP A 134 12.00 -21.11 11.93
CA ASP A 134 11.52 -21.30 13.30
C ASP A 134 10.28 -20.43 13.66
N SER A 135 9.88 -19.51 12.77
CA SER A 135 8.73 -18.61 13.00
C SER A 135 7.40 -19.33 12.89
N LEU A 136 6.47 -18.99 13.78
CA LEU A 136 5.10 -19.54 13.73
C LEU A 136 4.21 -18.80 12.72
N LEU A 137 4.47 -17.51 12.49
CA LEU A 137 3.64 -16.68 11.62
C LEU A 137 4.09 -16.68 10.17
N LEU A 138 5.40 -16.72 9.89
CA LEU A 138 5.94 -16.63 8.54
C LEU A 138 5.35 -17.66 7.55
N PRO A 139 5.18 -18.95 7.89
CA PRO A 139 4.60 -19.92 6.96
C PRO A 139 3.16 -19.57 6.48
N HIS A 140 2.40 -18.83 7.30
CA HIS A 140 1.07 -18.36 6.91
C HIS A 140 1.15 -17.20 5.92
N PHE A 141 2.11 -16.29 6.12
CA PHE A 141 2.34 -15.15 5.23
C PHE A 141 3.06 -15.55 3.94
N GLU A 142 3.87 -16.61 3.94
CA GLU A 142 4.46 -17.18 2.72
C GLU A 142 3.39 -17.70 1.77
N ARG A 143 2.36 -18.41 2.28
CA ARG A 143 1.21 -18.82 1.45
C ARG A 143 0.50 -17.62 0.81
N MET A 144 0.36 -16.53 1.57
CA MET A 144 -0.25 -15.30 1.06
C MET A 144 0.67 -14.59 0.06
N ALA A 145 1.99 -14.63 0.27
CA ALA A 145 2.98 -14.12 -0.66
C ALA A 145 3.01 -14.91 -1.97
N LEU A 146 2.89 -16.24 -1.92
CA LEU A 146 2.75 -17.09 -3.11
C LEU A 146 1.47 -16.74 -3.89
N TRP A 147 0.35 -16.54 -3.19
CA TRP A 147 -0.87 -16.08 -3.85
C TRP A 147 -0.71 -14.71 -4.53
N LEU A 148 0.02 -13.78 -3.90
CA LEU A 148 0.35 -12.48 -4.52
C LEU A 148 1.30 -12.63 -5.71
N ARG A 149 2.25 -13.56 -5.65
CA ARG A 149 3.18 -13.88 -6.75
C ARG A 149 2.43 -14.36 -7.99
N ASP A 150 1.37 -15.14 -7.84
CA ASP A 150 0.55 -15.64 -8.95
C ASP A 150 -0.20 -14.53 -9.71
N LEU A 151 -0.35 -13.35 -9.10
CA LEU A 151 -0.90 -12.16 -9.75
C LEU A 151 0.14 -11.40 -10.57
N LEU A 152 1.44 -11.72 -10.41
CA LEU A 152 2.51 -11.07 -11.16
C LEU A 152 2.66 -11.71 -12.55
N PRO A 153 3.16 -10.94 -13.54
CA PRO A 153 3.57 -11.50 -14.83
C PRO A 153 4.58 -12.66 -14.64
N PRO A 154 4.52 -13.71 -15.48
CA PRO A 154 5.37 -14.89 -15.34
C PRO A 154 6.86 -14.57 -15.26
N ASP A 155 7.31 -13.57 -16.01
CA ASP A 155 8.71 -13.13 -16.05
C ASP A 155 9.22 -12.61 -14.71
N LEU A 156 8.36 -11.95 -13.92
CA LEU A 156 8.70 -11.46 -12.58
C LEU A 156 8.55 -12.55 -11.54
N ALA A 157 7.52 -13.41 -11.69
CA ALA A 157 7.24 -14.48 -10.75
C ALA A 157 8.43 -15.45 -10.61
N SER A 158 9.20 -15.74 -11.65
CA SER A 158 10.34 -16.67 -11.59
C SER A 158 11.47 -16.26 -10.65
N HIS A 159 11.57 -14.99 -10.26
CA HIS A 159 12.65 -14.48 -9.41
C HIS A 159 12.41 -14.68 -7.91
N PHE A 160 11.17 -14.99 -7.50
CA PHE A 160 10.82 -15.20 -6.10
C PHE A 160 11.01 -16.67 -5.72
N ALA A 161 11.94 -16.93 -4.80
CA ALA A 161 12.25 -18.25 -4.28
C ALA A 161 11.94 -18.31 -2.78
N PHE A 162 10.98 -19.15 -2.41
CA PHE A 162 10.75 -19.56 -1.03
C PHE A 162 11.37 -20.96 -0.90
N GLY A 163 12.06 -21.22 0.21
CA GLY A 163 12.79 -22.47 0.42
C GLY A 163 11.95 -23.68 0.03
N ALA A 164 12.50 -24.50 -0.87
CA ALA A 164 11.95 -25.80 -1.28
C ALA A 164 12.23 -26.85 -0.20
#